data_AF-A0A920I6Q0-F1
#
_entry.id   AF-A0A920I6Q0-F1
#
_cell.length_a   1.000
_cell.length_b   1.000
_cell.length_c   1.000
_cell.angle_alpha   90.00
_cell.angle_beta   90.00
_cell.angle_gamma   90.00
#
_symmetry.space_group_name_H-M   'P 1'
#
loop_
_entity.id
_entity.type
_entity.pdbx_description
1 polymer ?
#
loop_
_entity_poly.entity_id
_entity_poly.type
_entity_poly.pdbx_seq_one_letter_code
_entity_poly.pdbx_strand_id
1 'polypeptide(L)'
;MDIDLSHSFVQIKISGIFSTRVLTHFVPVDIREKQFPVGKLITTSIQQVSTKLWRSQNHWKIFLPRSYSESIWQLISEAAEQYEFKKE
;
A
#
# COMPACT_ATOMS: atom_id res chain seq x y z
N MET A 1 10.92 0.18 -28.00
CA MET A 1 10.64 -1.20 -27.56
C MET A 1 9.97 -1.05 -26.21
N ASP A 2 8.65 -1.19 -26.17
CA ASP A 2 7.88 -1.09 -24.93
C ASP A 2 7.86 -2.45 -24.24
N ILE A 3 8.09 -2.45 -22.93
CA ILE A 3 7.98 -3.64 -22.08
C ILE A 3 6.63 -3.55 -21.37
N ASP A 4 5.75 -4.51 -21.63
CA ASP A 4 4.49 -4.65 -20.88
C ASP A 4 4.74 -5.29 -19.52
N LEU A 5 4.43 -4.55 -18.46
CA LEU A 5 4.58 -4.98 -17.06
C LEU A 5 3.23 -5.21 -16.36
N SER A 6 2.12 -5.20 -17.10
CA SER A 6 0.76 -5.26 -16.54
C SER A 6 0.53 -6.52 -15.69
N HIS A 7 1.22 -7.62 -16.00
CA HIS A 7 1.13 -8.88 -15.25
C HIS A 7 2.17 -9.05 -14.13
N SER A 8 3.16 -8.15 -14.05
CA SER A 8 4.25 -8.25 -13.07
C SER A 8 3.87 -7.72 -11.69
N PHE A 9 2.91 -6.79 -11.63
CA PHE A 9 2.52 -6.11 -10.40
C PHE A 9 1.03 -6.30 -10.09
N VAL A 10 0.74 -6.37 -8.80
CA VAL A 10 -0.61 -6.28 -8.26
C VAL A 10 -0.78 -4.91 -7.61
N GLN A 11 -1.98 -4.35 -7.72
CA GLN A 11 -2.35 -3.11 -7.07
C GLN A 11 -3.35 -3.39 -5.95
N ILE A 12 -2.98 -3.09 -4.71
CA ILE A 12 -3.88 -3.14 -3.56
C ILE A 12 -4.37 -1.71 -3.29
N LYS A 13 -5.69 -1.54 -3.16
CA LYS A 13 -6.32 -0.28 -2.75
C LYS A 13 -6.71 -0.38 -1.28
N ILE A 14 -6.35 0.64 -0.49
CA ILE A 14 -6.71 0.72 0.93
C ILE A 14 -7.41 2.06 1.16
N SER A 15 -8.65 2.00 1.64
CA SER A 15 -9.48 3.17 1.91
C SER A 15 -10.02 3.14 3.35
N GLY A 16 -10.48 4.29 3.82
CA GLY A 16 -11.04 4.45 5.17
C GLY A 16 -10.19 5.36 6.05
N ILE A 17 -10.82 5.85 7.12
CA ILE A 17 -10.23 6.85 8.03
C ILE A 17 -8.96 6.35 8.74
N PHE A 18 -8.82 5.04 8.92
CA PHE A 18 -7.67 4.41 9.56
C PHE A 18 -6.58 3.95 8.58
N SER A 19 -6.77 4.12 7.28
CA SER A 19 -5.85 3.61 6.25
C SER A 19 -4.41 4.09 6.43
N THR A 20 -4.20 5.39 6.69
CA THR A 20 -2.87 5.95 6.97
C THR A 20 -2.25 5.36 8.23
N ARG A 21 -3.06 5.12 9.27
CA ARG A 21 -2.60 4.55 10.54
C ARG A 21 -2.15 3.10 10.36
N VAL A 22 -2.96 2.29 9.68
CA VAL A 22 -2.62 0.91 9.32
C VAL A 22 -1.30 0.87 8.53
N LEU A 23 -1.18 1.71 7.51
CA LEU A 23 0.01 1.70 6.64
C LEU A 23 1.28 2.17 7.32
N THR A 24 1.18 3.09 8.29
CA THR A 24 2.34 3.57 9.05
C THR A 24 3.04 2.43 9.81
N HIS A 25 2.35 1.33 10.12
CA HIS A 25 2.98 0.16 10.75
C HIS A 25 3.89 -0.64 9.81
N PHE A 26 3.74 -0.47 8.49
CA PHE A 26 4.37 -1.34 7.50
C PHE A 26 5.45 -0.65 6.66
N VAL A 27 5.36 0.67 6.48
CA VAL A 27 6.29 1.42 5.64
C VAL A 27 7.29 2.20 6.49
N PRO A 28 8.61 2.19 6.15
CA PRO A 28 9.65 2.87 6.92
C PRO A 28 9.73 4.39 6.64
N VAL A 29 8.66 4.99 6.13
CA VAL A 29 8.63 6.40 5.68
C VAL A 29 7.45 7.13 6.32
N ASP A 30 7.62 8.41 6.60
CA ASP A 30 6.53 9.23 7.14
C ASP A 30 5.50 9.53 6.05
N ILE A 31 4.31 8.94 6.21
CA ILE A 31 3.19 9.07 5.27
C ILE A 31 2.08 10.01 5.78
N ARG A 32 2.33 10.74 6.86
CA ARG A 32 1.40 11.77 7.35
C ARG A 32 1.31 12.92 6.36
N GLU A 33 0.15 13.59 6.34
CA GLU A 33 -0.19 14.64 5.36
C GLU A 33 0.88 15.70 5.15
N LYS A 34 1.51 16.17 6.23
CA LYS A 34 2.58 17.17 6.15
C LYS A 34 3.80 16.71 5.34
N GLN A 35 4.14 15.42 5.38
CA GLN A 35 5.32 14.86 4.71
C GLN A 35 4.99 14.14 3.39
N PHE A 36 3.73 13.74 3.24
CA PHE A 36 3.26 12.95 2.12
C PHE A 36 1.95 13.52 1.57
N PRO A 37 2.00 14.62 0.79
CA PRO A 37 0.82 15.22 0.19
C PRO A 37 0.14 14.30 -0.83
N VAL A 38 -1.13 14.58 -1.13
CA VAL A 38 -1.90 13.90 -2.18
C VAL A 38 -1.17 13.98 -3.52
N GLY A 39 -1.22 12.90 -4.30
CA GLY A 39 -0.57 12.77 -5.60
C GLY A 39 0.87 12.27 -5.52
N LYS A 40 1.50 12.30 -4.34
CA LYS A 40 2.87 11.79 -4.16
C LYS A 40 2.93 10.27 -4.35
N LEU A 41 3.95 9.84 -5.09
CA LEU A 41 4.30 8.46 -5.36
C LEU A 41 5.74 8.25 -4.92
N ILE A 42 6.02 7.21 -4.14
CA ILE A 42 7.38 6.82 -3.77
C ILE A 42 7.58 5.32 -3.96
N THR A 43 8.84 4.92 -4.08
CA THR A 43 9.25 3.53 -3.82
C THR A 43 9.61 3.41 -2.34
N THR A 44 9.12 2.37 -1.69
CA THR A 44 9.37 2.03 -0.29
C THR A 44 9.43 0.51 -0.14
N SER A 45 9.50 -0.01 1.09
CA SER A 45 9.47 -1.45 1.36
C SER A 45 8.38 -1.82 2.36
N ILE A 46 7.75 -2.97 2.15
CA ILE A 46 6.92 -3.67 3.15
C ILE A 46 7.53 -5.06 3.33
N GLN A 47 7.91 -5.43 4.56
CA GLN A 47 8.58 -6.71 4.85
C GLN A 47 9.68 -7.08 3.81
N GLN A 48 10.61 -6.14 3.58
CA GLN A 48 11.74 -6.28 2.64
C GLN A 48 11.36 -6.37 1.15
N VAL A 49 10.08 -6.35 0.79
CA VAL A 49 9.61 -6.31 -0.59
C VAL A 49 9.53 -4.85 -1.06
N SER A 50 10.19 -4.53 -2.16
CA SER A 50 10.09 -3.22 -2.80
C SER A 50 8.68 -3.00 -3.35
N THR A 51 8.03 -1.93 -2.90
CA THR A 51 6.67 -1.55 -3.30
C THR A 51 6.61 -0.08 -3.69
N LYS A 52 5.66 0.29 -4.55
CA LYS A 52 5.34 1.70 -4.79
C LYS A 52 4.12 2.08 -3.99
N LEU A 53 4.23 3.15 -3.22
CA LEU A 53 3.13 3.69 -2.43
C LEU A 53 2.67 5.01 -3.07
N TRP A 54 1.38 5.08 -3.37
CA TRP A 54 0.74 6.27 -3.92
C TRP A 54 -0.39 6.75 -3.02
N ARG A 55 -0.40 8.06 -2.77
CA ARG A 55 -1.50 8.72 -2.04
C ARG A 55 -2.48 9.35 -3.01
N SER A 56 -3.72 8.87 -2.99
CA SER A 56 -4.86 9.56 -3.60
C SER A 56 -5.55 10.47 -2.57
N GLN A 57 -6.62 11.16 -2.96
CA GLN A 57 -7.39 12.02 -2.07
C GLN A 57 -7.98 11.23 -0.89
N ASN A 58 -8.59 10.08 -1.17
CA ASN A 58 -9.39 9.33 -0.18
C ASN A 58 -8.91 7.88 0.04
N HIS A 59 -7.80 7.49 -0.59
CA HIS A 59 -7.29 6.12 -0.51
C HIS A 59 -5.80 6.07 -0.82
N TRP A 60 -5.21 4.93 -0.47
CA TRP A 60 -3.84 4.57 -0.81
C TRP A 60 -3.86 3.49 -1.89
N LYS A 61 -2.82 3.50 -2.73
CA LYS A 61 -2.53 2.37 -3.61
C LYS A 61 -1.12 1.87 -3.33
N ILE A 62 -1.00 0.56 -3.22
CA ILE A 62 0.28 -0.14 -3.11
C ILE A 62 0.44 -0.96 -4.38
N PHE A 63 1.55 -0.74 -5.09
CA PHE A 63 1.95 -1.59 -6.21
C PHE A 63 3.08 -2.48 -5.75
N LEU A 64 2.91 -3.78 -5.87
CA LEU A 64 3.83 -4.79 -5.36
C LEU A 64 3.99 -5.93 -6.36
N PRO A 65 5.14 -6.63 -6.38
CA PRO A 65 5.32 -7.77 -7.28
C PRO A 65 4.27 -8.85 -6.99
N ARG A 66 3.71 -9.43 -8.06
CA ARG A 66 2.63 -10.43 -7.97
C ARG A 66 2.98 -11.62 -7.07
N SER A 67 4.24 -12.03 -7.01
CA SER A 67 4.69 -13.16 -6.18
C SER A 67 4.52 -12.93 -4.68
N TYR A 68 4.42 -11.68 -4.22
CA TYR A 68 4.26 -11.33 -2.81
C TYR A 68 2.88 -10.74 -2.49
N SER A 69 1.95 -10.73 -3.45
CA SER A 69 0.69 -10.02 -3.28
C SER A 69 -0.20 -10.60 -2.20
N GLU A 70 -0.26 -11.93 -2.11
CA GLU A 70 -1.10 -12.63 -1.15
C GLU A 70 -0.58 -12.48 0.29
N SER A 71 0.72 -12.66 0.51
CA SER A 71 1.32 -12.51 1.84
C SER A 71 1.23 -11.09 2.37
N ILE A 72 1.49 -10.08 1.53
CA ILE A 72 1.34 -8.68 1.92
C ILE A 72 -0.14 -8.32 2.15
N TRP A 73 -1.06 -8.84 1.33
CA TRP A 73 -2.49 -8.62 1.53
C TRP A 73 -2.98 -9.18 2.87
N GLN A 74 -2.58 -10.41 3.18
CA GLN A 74 -2.92 -11.06 4.44
C GLN A 74 -2.38 -10.27 5.62
N LEU A 75 -1.09 -9.90 5.59
CA LEU A 75 -0.45 -9.09 6.63
C LEU A 75 -1.19 -7.77 6.91
N ILE A 76 -1.51 -7.02 5.85
CA ILE A 76 -2.21 -5.74 5.98
C ILE A 76 -3.63 -5.97 6.52
N SER A 77 -4.30 -7.01 6.03
CA SER A 77 -5.66 -7.35 6.47
C SER A 77 -5.70 -7.70 7.96
N GLU A 78 -4.78 -8.55 8.43
CA GLU A 78 -4.69 -8.94 9.84
C GLU A 78 -4.47 -7.73 10.75
N ALA A 79 -3.57 -6.81 10.38
CA ALA A 79 -3.39 -5.58 11.14
C ALA A 79 -4.58 -4.62 11.04
N ALA A 80 -5.40 -4.73 10.01
CA ALA A 80 -6.59 -3.91 9.82
C ALA A 80 -7.81 -4.45 10.59
N GLU A 81 -7.82 -5.72 11.00
CA GLU A 81 -8.93 -6.32 11.77
C GLU A 81 -9.24 -5.56 13.06
N GLN A 82 -8.23 -5.04 13.75
CA GLN A 82 -8.40 -4.19 14.95
C GLN A 82 -9.13 -2.86 14.68
N TYR A 83 -9.36 -2.51 13.40
CA TYR A 83 -10.05 -1.31 12.93
C TYR A 83 -11.36 -1.64 12.20
N GLU A 84 -11.97 -2.81 12.47
CA GLU A 84 -13.23 -3.26 11.87
C GLU A 84 -13.17 -3.37 10.33
N PHE A 85 -12.00 -3.75 9.82
CA PHE A 85 -11.74 -3.92 8.39
C PHE A 85 -12.64 -4.98 7.73
N LYS A 86 -13.05 -4.71 6.49
CA LYS A 86 -13.77 -5.65 5.62
C LYS A 86 -12.96 -5.88 4.35
N LYS A 87 -12.71 -7.15 4.03
CA LYS A 87 -12.14 -7.57 2.74
C LYS A 87 -13.24 -7.43 1.69
N GLU A 88 -13.04 -6.56 0.71
CA GLU A 88 -13.89 -6.38 -0.47
C GLU A 88 -13.16 -6.78 -1.74
#